data_AF-A0A7S2ICU3-F1
#
_entry.id   AF-A0A7S2ICU3-F1
#
_cell.length_a   1.000
_cell.length_b   1.000
_cell.length_c   1.000
_cell.angle_alpha   90.00
_cell.angle_beta   90.00
_cell.angle_gamma   90.00
#
_symmetry.space_group_name_H-M   'P 1'
#
loop_
_entity.id
_entity.type
_entity.pdbx_description
1 polymer ?
#
loop_
_entity_poly.entity_id
_entity_poly.type
_entity_poly.pdbx_seq_one_letter_code
_entity_poly.pdbx_strand_id
1 'polypeptide(L)'
;MTAKLVYQLPSTVLIAAIYGLLLRAVVDNDHVAERMASCSSMRFAANAALAIGSLSFFFSFFGFLPWCKFLLHQPGIRQMHQMMRYYHRASRPPNLIYVTDGGVQDCTGILQLLRRKRTRILLVLAAADPNDELAVLRTTMEAAASERLPSFYDPP
;
A
#
# COMPACT_ATOMS: atom_id res chain seq x y z
N MET A 1 -6.69 4.68 -18.53
CA MET A 1 -6.41 5.59 -17.40
C MET A 1 -7.61 5.74 -16.44
N THR A 2 -8.85 5.51 -16.89
CA THR A 2 -10.10 5.70 -16.14
C THR A 2 -10.32 4.74 -14.96
N ALA A 3 -9.95 3.46 -15.08
CA ALA A 3 -10.23 2.47 -14.03
C ALA A 3 -9.51 2.76 -12.69
N LYS A 4 -8.26 3.23 -12.73
CA LYS A 4 -7.49 3.53 -11.50
C LYS A 4 -8.14 4.63 -10.65
N LEU A 5 -8.72 5.63 -11.31
CA LEU A 5 -9.34 6.79 -10.68
C LEU A 5 -10.62 6.39 -9.92
N VAL A 6 -11.39 5.45 -10.48
CA VAL A 6 -12.61 4.90 -9.85
C VAL A 6 -12.28 4.15 -8.55
N TYR A 7 -11.20 3.37 -8.51
CA TYR A 7 -10.81 2.63 -7.30
C TYR A 7 -10.22 3.51 -6.20
N GLN A 8 -9.67 4.67 -6.55
CA GLN A 8 -9.07 5.61 -5.61
C GLN A 8 -10.09 6.60 -5.02
N LEU A 9 -11.19 6.84 -5.75
CA LEU A 9 -12.24 7.80 -5.40
C LEU A 9 -12.74 7.68 -3.95
N PRO A 10 -13.08 6.47 -3.44
CA PRO A 10 -13.53 6.31 -2.05
C PRO A 10 -12.46 6.73 -1.03
N SER A 11 -11.19 6.38 -1.29
CA SER A 11 -10.07 6.73 -0.40
C SER A 11 -9.78 8.24 -0.42
N THR A 12 -9.87 8.90 -1.58
CA THR A 12 -9.67 10.34 -1.69
C THR A 12 -10.79 11.13 -1.02
N VAL A 13 -12.04 10.69 -1.16
CA VAL A 13 -13.18 11.31 -0.49
C VAL A 13 -13.06 11.18 1.04
N LEU A 14 -12.65 10.01 1.53
CA LEU A 14 -12.43 9.78 2.96
C LEU A 14 -11.35 10.72 3.55
N ILE A 15 -10.22 10.86 2.86
CA ILE A 15 -9.14 11.76 3.31
C ILE A 15 -9.59 13.22 3.25
N ALA A 16 -10.27 13.62 2.17
CA ALA A 16 -10.81 14.97 2.04
C ALA A 16 -11.81 15.30 3.16
N ALA A 17 -12.64 14.32 3.58
CA ALA A 17 -13.55 14.47 4.70
C ALA A 17 -12.81 14.65 6.04
N ILE A 18 -11.79 13.82 6.33
CA ILE A 18 -10.97 13.95 7.54
C ILE A 18 -10.27 15.32 7.56
N TYR A 19 -9.66 15.71 6.44
CA TYR A 19 -8.97 16.99 6.32
C TYR A 19 -9.93 18.17 6.46
N GLY A 20 -11.12 18.10 5.86
CA GLY A 20 -12.16 19.11 5.99
C GLY A 20 -12.65 19.28 7.44
N LEU A 21 -12.80 18.19 8.19
CA LEU A 21 -13.14 18.23 9.62
C LEU A 21 -12.04 18.86 10.46
N LEU A 22 -10.77 18.53 10.18
CA LEU A 22 -9.62 19.14 10.87
C LEU A 22 -9.52 20.64 10.54
N LEU A 23 -9.69 21.01 9.28
CA LEU A 23 -9.62 22.40 8.85
C LEU A 23 -10.75 23.22 9.46
N ARG A 24 -11.97 22.65 9.54
CA ARG A 24 -13.06 23.24 10.31
C ARG A 24 -12.69 23.43 11.78
N ALA A 25 -12.10 22.43 12.43
CA ALA A 25 -11.68 22.55 13.82
C ALA A 25 -10.62 23.65 14.03
N VAL A 26 -9.72 23.86 13.06
CA VAL A 26 -8.72 24.94 13.10
C VAL A 26 -9.35 26.30 12.89
N VAL A 27 -10.22 26.46 11.88
CA VAL A 27 -10.94 27.72 11.64
C VAL A 27 -11.81 28.09 12.84
N ASP A 28 -12.51 27.10 13.41
CA ASP A 28 -13.31 27.31 14.61
C ASP A 28 -12.43 27.70 15.80
N ASN A 29 -11.18 27.22 15.89
CA ASN A 29 -10.19 27.60 16.91
C ASN A 29 -9.71 29.05 16.78
N ASP A 30 -9.46 29.52 15.56
CA ASP A 30 -8.99 30.90 15.32
C ASP A 30 -10.09 31.93 15.67
N HIS A 31 -11.36 31.53 15.63
CA HIS A 31 -12.50 32.34 16.05
C HIS A 31 -12.88 32.17 17.54
N VAL A 32 -12.13 31.39 18.34
CA VAL A 32 -12.43 31.15 19.78
C VAL A 32 -12.30 32.40 20.63
N ALA A 33 -11.54 33.41 20.22
CA ALA A 33 -11.37 34.64 20.98
C ALA A 33 -12.69 35.38 21.30
N GLU A 34 -13.79 35.11 20.55
CA GLU A 34 -15.05 35.85 20.70
C GLU A 34 -16.26 35.01 21.15
N ARG A 35 -16.23 33.66 21.17
CA ARG A 35 -17.42 32.83 21.52
C ARG A 35 -17.09 31.53 22.28
N MET A 36 -17.46 31.47 23.56
CA MET A 36 -17.44 30.24 24.38
C MET A 36 -18.27 29.08 23.77
N ALA A 37 -19.26 29.37 22.93
CA ALA A 37 -20.09 28.36 22.26
C ALA A 37 -19.38 27.57 21.15
N SER A 38 -18.25 28.05 20.61
CA SER A 38 -17.52 27.38 19.51
C SER A 38 -16.68 26.18 19.98
N CYS A 39 -16.40 26.08 21.29
CA CYS A 39 -15.51 25.05 21.83
C CYS A 39 -16.11 23.63 21.73
N SER A 40 -17.44 23.48 21.84
CA SER A 40 -18.11 22.19 21.67
C SER A 40 -18.09 21.71 20.22
N SER A 41 -18.27 22.62 19.26
CA SER A 41 -18.24 22.31 17.83
C SER A 41 -16.83 21.93 17.36
N MET A 42 -15.82 22.69 17.81
CA MET A 42 -14.41 22.36 17.57
C MET A 42 -14.05 20.97 18.12
N ARG A 43 -14.36 20.71 19.40
CA ARG A 43 -14.10 19.41 20.03
C ARG A 43 -14.79 18.28 19.27
N PHE A 44 -16.04 18.50 18.86
CA PHE A 44 -16.78 17.51 18.07
C PHE A 44 -16.10 17.24 16.72
N ALA A 45 -15.74 18.29 15.96
CA ALA A 45 -15.08 18.14 14.66
C ALA A 45 -13.72 17.45 14.77
N ALA A 46 -12.91 17.82 15.77
CA ALA A 46 -11.61 17.21 16.03
C ALA A 46 -11.75 15.73 16.46
N ASN A 47 -12.64 15.43 17.40
CA ASN A 47 -12.88 14.06 17.86
C ASN A 47 -13.46 13.18 16.74
N ALA A 48 -14.35 13.73 15.90
CA ALA A 48 -14.89 13.02 14.74
C ALA A 48 -13.79 12.71 13.72
N ALA A 49 -12.91 13.67 13.41
CA ALA A 49 -11.78 13.44 12.52
C ALA A 49 -10.83 12.35 13.05
N LEU A 50 -10.50 12.41 14.33
CA LEU A 50 -9.66 11.40 14.99
C LEU A 50 -10.31 10.02 14.99
N ALA A 51 -11.62 9.94 15.31
CA ALA A 51 -12.36 8.69 15.32
C ALA A 51 -12.42 8.06 13.93
N ILE A 52 -12.77 8.84 12.89
CA ILE A 52 -12.82 8.36 11.50
C ILE A 52 -11.43 7.92 11.05
N GLY A 53 -10.38 8.69 11.33
CA GLY A 53 -9.00 8.32 10.99
C GLY A 53 -8.56 7.03 11.67
N SER A 54 -8.83 6.89 12.97
CA SER A 54 -8.48 5.72 13.77
C SER A 54 -9.23 4.46 13.32
N LEU A 55 -10.54 4.59 13.06
CA LEU A 55 -11.35 3.50 12.53
C LEU A 55 -10.88 3.09 11.13
N SER A 56 -10.59 4.06 10.25
CA SER A 56 -10.08 3.79 8.91
C SER A 56 -8.75 3.04 8.95
N PHE A 57 -7.86 3.44 9.87
CA PHE A 57 -6.62 2.73 10.10
C PHE A 57 -6.84 1.32 10.66
N PHE A 58 -7.70 1.16 11.67
CA PHE A 58 -8.02 -0.16 12.22
C PHE A 58 -8.63 -1.10 11.16
N PHE A 59 -9.58 -0.62 10.36
CA PHE A 59 -10.21 -1.41 9.29
C PHE A 59 -9.26 -1.71 8.13
N SER A 60 -8.18 -0.95 7.96
CA SER A 60 -7.20 -1.23 6.91
C SER A 60 -6.47 -2.57 7.09
N PHE A 61 -6.35 -3.08 8.32
CA PHE A 61 -5.84 -4.43 8.59
C PHE A 61 -6.75 -5.53 8.04
N PHE A 62 -8.04 -5.22 7.88
CA PHE A 62 -9.03 -6.10 7.25
C PHE A 62 -9.17 -5.85 5.75
N GLY A 63 -8.21 -5.17 5.12
CA GLY A 63 -8.20 -4.85 3.69
C GLY A 63 -8.20 -6.07 2.76
N PHE A 64 -8.09 -7.29 3.28
CA PHE A 64 -8.35 -8.53 2.53
C PHE A 64 -9.84 -8.69 2.16
N LEU A 65 -10.75 -8.12 2.94
CA LEU A 65 -12.19 -8.11 2.67
C LEU A 65 -12.50 -7.16 1.50
N PRO A 66 -13.36 -7.54 0.52
CA PRO A 66 -13.65 -6.74 -0.68
C PRO A 66 -14.01 -5.27 -0.41
N TRP A 67 -14.80 -5.06 0.63
CA TRP A 67 -15.34 -3.81 1.14
C TRP A 67 -14.28 -2.89 1.74
N CYS A 68 -13.21 -3.44 2.31
CA CYS A 68 -12.13 -2.69 2.96
C CYS A 68 -10.91 -2.49 2.05
N LYS A 69 -10.90 -3.10 0.86
CA LYS A 69 -9.76 -3.03 -0.08
C LYS A 69 -9.36 -1.60 -0.45
N PHE A 70 -10.32 -0.69 -0.53
CA PHE A 70 -10.04 0.69 -0.91
C PHE A 70 -9.16 1.42 0.12
N LEU A 71 -9.17 1.01 1.39
CA LEU A 71 -8.33 1.61 2.45
C LEU A 71 -6.83 1.35 2.19
N LEU A 72 -6.49 0.22 1.56
CA LEU A 72 -5.11 -0.11 1.20
C LEU A 72 -4.57 0.70 0.00
N HIS A 73 -5.44 1.42 -0.72
CA HIS A 73 -5.00 2.30 -1.80
C HIS A 73 -4.46 3.64 -1.31
N GLN A 74 -4.67 3.98 -0.04
CA GLN A 74 -4.17 5.21 0.55
C GLN A 74 -2.65 5.12 0.84
N PRO A 75 -1.83 6.06 0.34
CA PRO A 75 -0.38 6.05 0.55
C PRO A 75 0.04 6.06 2.02
N GLY A 76 -0.61 6.89 2.86
CA GLY A 76 -0.28 7.01 4.28
C GLY A 76 -0.55 5.72 5.08
N ILE A 77 -1.71 5.09 4.85
CA ILE A 77 -2.03 3.79 5.45
C ILE A 77 -0.98 2.76 5.02
N ARG A 78 -0.64 2.70 3.73
CA ARG A 78 0.37 1.77 3.21
C ARG A 78 1.73 1.97 3.87
N GLN A 79 2.18 3.22 4.03
CA GLN A 79 3.44 3.54 4.72
C GLN A 79 3.43 3.09 6.18
N MET A 80 2.32 3.30 6.89
CA MET A 80 2.17 2.83 8.28
C MET A 80 2.22 1.30 8.37
N HIS A 81 1.52 0.59 7.47
CA HIS A 81 1.60 -0.88 7.39
C HIS A 81 3.03 -1.38 7.11
N GLN A 82 3.76 -0.69 6.23
CA GLN A 82 5.17 -0.98 5.95
C GLN A 82 6.06 -0.75 7.17
N MET A 83 5.87 0.37 7.87
CA MET A 83 6.61 0.71 9.10
C MET A 83 6.36 -0.33 10.21
N MET A 84 5.11 -0.76 10.39
CA MET A 84 4.74 -1.80 11.36
C MET A 84 5.15 -3.21 10.94
N ARG A 85 5.67 -3.38 9.71
CA ARG A 85 5.97 -4.70 9.12
C ARG A 85 4.76 -5.65 9.20
N TYR A 86 3.55 -5.12 8.95
CA TYR A 86 2.36 -5.95 8.98
C TYR A 86 2.36 -6.91 7.78
N TYR A 87 2.24 -8.22 8.04
CA TYR A 87 2.18 -9.26 7.03
C TYR A 87 0.82 -9.96 7.08
N HIS A 88 0.05 -9.86 5.99
CA HIS A 88 -1.17 -10.64 5.83
C HIS A 88 -0.96 -11.74 4.78
N ARG A 89 -1.18 -13.00 5.18
CA ARG A 89 -1.15 -14.15 4.28
C ARG A 89 -2.54 -14.40 3.71
N ALA A 90 -2.82 -13.85 2.53
CA ALA A 90 -4.06 -14.13 1.80
C ALA A 90 -3.90 -15.34 0.89
N SER A 91 -4.97 -16.14 0.74
CA SER A 91 -5.06 -17.21 -0.26
C SER A 91 -5.03 -16.68 -1.69
N ARG A 92 -5.53 -15.45 -1.90
CA ARG A 92 -5.50 -14.72 -3.17
C ARG A 92 -4.29 -13.76 -3.18
N PRO A 93 -3.45 -13.77 -4.22
CA PRO A 93 -2.34 -12.81 -4.33
C PRO A 93 -2.82 -11.35 -4.31
N PRO A 94 -2.01 -10.42 -3.80
CA PRO A 94 -2.31 -8.99 -3.90
C PRO A 94 -2.34 -8.56 -5.37
N ASN A 95 -3.23 -7.60 -5.68
CA ASN A 95 -3.39 -7.06 -7.04
C ASN A 95 -2.16 -6.25 -7.51
N LEU A 96 -1.28 -5.84 -6.59
CA LEU A 96 -0.09 -5.06 -6.88
C LEU A 96 1.02 -5.47 -5.90
N ILE A 97 2.18 -5.84 -6.41
CA ILE A 97 3.41 -6.03 -5.65
C ILE A 97 4.30 -4.85 -6.03
N TYR A 98 4.57 -3.97 -5.08
CA TYR A 98 5.48 -2.85 -5.26
C TYR A 98 6.85 -3.29 -4.74
N VAL A 99 7.76 -3.56 -5.66
CA VAL A 99 9.18 -3.85 -5.37
C VAL A 99 9.96 -2.60 -5.77
N THR A 100 10.74 -2.06 -4.86
CA THR A 100 11.68 -0.96 -5.13
C THR A 100 13.09 -1.45 -4.90
N ASP A 101 14.05 -0.91 -5.66
CA ASP A 101 15.50 -1.14 -5.56
C ASP A 101 16.13 -0.91 -4.17
N GLY A 102 15.39 -0.38 -3.19
CA GLY A 102 15.91 0.09 -1.91
C GLY A 102 16.38 -0.98 -0.90
N GLY A 103 16.83 -2.16 -1.32
CA GLY A 103 17.53 -3.08 -0.42
C GLY A 103 17.20 -4.56 -0.53
N VAL A 104 16.67 -5.02 -1.67
CA VAL A 104 16.49 -6.45 -1.92
C VAL A 104 17.59 -6.92 -2.87
N GLN A 105 18.15 -8.09 -2.61
CA GLN A 105 19.11 -8.80 -3.47
C GLN A 105 18.62 -9.01 -4.92
N ASP A 106 17.32 -8.77 -5.16
CA ASP A 106 16.62 -8.85 -6.43
C ASP A 106 15.67 -7.63 -6.56
N CYS A 107 15.96 -6.73 -7.49
CA CYS A 107 15.10 -5.59 -7.82
C CYS A 107 13.99 -5.89 -8.83
N THR A 108 14.05 -7.05 -9.47
CA THR A 108 13.04 -7.52 -10.44
C THR A 108 11.82 -8.12 -9.73
N GLY A 109 11.98 -8.58 -8.49
CA GLY A 109 10.95 -9.25 -7.71
C GLY A 109 10.63 -10.68 -8.18
N ILE A 110 11.37 -11.20 -9.16
CA ILE A 110 11.15 -12.52 -9.75
C ILE A 110 11.35 -13.62 -8.71
N LEU A 111 12.36 -13.54 -7.83
CA LEU A 111 12.57 -14.55 -6.78
C LEU A 111 11.34 -14.69 -5.88
N GLN A 112 10.69 -13.57 -5.55
CA GLN A 112 9.48 -13.58 -4.73
C GLN A 112 8.29 -14.19 -5.48
N LEU A 113 8.19 -13.95 -6.79
CA LEU A 113 7.15 -14.55 -7.63
C LEU A 113 7.37 -16.06 -7.80
N LEU A 114 8.62 -16.50 -7.96
CA LEU A 114 9.00 -17.92 -8.03
C LEU A 114 8.72 -18.65 -6.71
N ARG A 115 9.09 -18.07 -5.56
CA ARG A 115 8.72 -18.60 -4.22
C ARG A 115 7.21 -18.72 -4.03
N ARG A 116 6.42 -17.89 -4.70
CA ARG A 116 4.94 -17.94 -4.72
C ARG A 116 4.36 -18.85 -5.81
N LYS A 117 5.20 -19.64 -6.49
CA LYS A 117 4.83 -20.58 -7.56
C LYS A 117 4.00 -19.91 -8.67
N ARG A 118 4.36 -18.69 -9.08
CA ARG A 118 3.69 -18.01 -10.19
C ARG A 118 4.13 -18.64 -11.51
N THR A 119 3.17 -19.15 -12.28
CA THR A 119 3.42 -19.84 -13.56
C THR A 119 3.68 -18.89 -14.74
N ARG A 120 3.28 -17.62 -14.61
CA ARG A 120 3.46 -16.60 -15.64
C ARG A 120 3.95 -15.31 -14.98
N ILE A 121 5.09 -14.80 -15.45
CA ILE A 121 5.71 -13.57 -14.97
C ILE A 121 5.95 -12.70 -16.21
N LEU A 122 5.31 -11.54 -16.27
CA LEU A 122 5.64 -10.50 -17.24
C LEU A 122 6.61 -9.53 -16.57
N LEU A 123 7.88 -9.58 -16.97
CA LEU A 123 8.91 -8.69 -16.47
C LEU A 123 9.06 -7.51 -17.43
N VAL A 124 8.95 -6.29 -16.89
CA VAL A 124 9.34 -5.06 -17.58
C VAL A 124 10.60 -4.56 -16.90
N LEU A 125 11.75 -4.76 -17.53
CA LEU A 125 13.04 -4.36 -16.99
C LEU A 125 13.42 -2.97 -17.53
N ALA A 126 13.60 -2.01 -16.63
CA ALA A 126 14.05 -0.65 -16.94
C ALA A 126 15.40 -0.35 -16.26
N ALA A 127 16.24 -1.39 -16.12
CA ALA A 127 17.58 -1.24 -15.59
C ALA A 127 18.51 -0.60 -16.64
N ALA A 128 19.47 0.20 -16.18
CA ALA A 128 20.51 0.71 -17.07
C ALA A 128 21.42 -0.45 -17.49
N ASP A 129 21.32 -0.85 -18.75
CA ASP A 129 22.08 -1.95 -19.32
C ASP A 129 22.63 -1.53 -20.70
N PRO A 130 23.76 -0.80 -20.73
CA PRO A 130 24.28 -0.22 -21.95
C PRO A 130 24.71 -1.27 -22.99
N ASN A 131 24.96 -2.51 -22.55
CA ASN A 131 25.41 -3.61 -23.40
C ASN A 131 24.33 -4.69 -23.62
N ASP A 132 23.12 -4.51 -23.07
CA ASP A 132 22.00 -5.47 -23.12
C ASP A 132 22.40 -6.88 -22.63
N GLU A 133 23.26 -6.94 -21.60
CA GLU A 133 23.78 -8.19 -21.03
C GLU A 133 22.78 -8.87 -20.07
N LEU A 134 21.71 -8.15 -19.72
CA LEU A 134 20.66 -8.51 -18.78
C LEU A 134 21.24 -9.00 -17.45
N ALA A 135 22.32 -8.35 -16.98
CA ALA A 135 23.10 -8.80 -15.83
C ALA A 135 22.22 -9.03 -14.59
N VAL A 136 21.29 -8.11 -14.31
CA VAL A 136 20.33 -8.20 -13.21
C VAL A 136 19.46 -9.46 -13.32
N LEU A 137 18.93 -9.75 -14.51
CA LEU A 137 18.10 -10.92 -14.74
C LEU A 137 18.92 -12.21 -14.58
N ARG A 138 20.16 -12.23 -15.09
CA ARG A 138 21.07 -13.37 -14.97
C ARG A 138 21.35 -13.70 -13.51
N THR A 139 21.77 -12.73 -12.71
CA THR A 139 22.03 -12.91 -11.28
C THR A 139 20.78 -13.40 -10.55
N THR A 140 19.60 -12.89 -10.91
CA THR A 140 18.33 -13.34 -10.34
C THR A 140 18.04 -14.80 -10.70
N MET A 141 18.30 -15.23 -11.94
CA MET A 141 18.09 -16.63 -12.36
C MET A 141 19.08 -17.59 -11.69
N GLU A 142 20.33 -17.18 -11.51
CA GLU A 142 21.33 -17.97 -10.78
C GLU A 142 20.93 -18.15 -9.30
N ALA A 143 20.45 -17.09 -8.65
CA ALA A 143 19.90 -17.17 -7.30
C ALA A 143 18.66 -18.07 -7.24
N ALA A 144 17.78 -18.01 -8.24
CA ALA A 144 16.61 -18.88 -8.31
C ALA A 144 17.00 -20.36 -8.42
N ALA A 145 18.04 -20.65 -9.22
CA ALA A 145 18.57 -22.00 -9.42
C ALA A 145 19.24 -22.54 -8.15
N SER A 146 20.03 -21.74 -7.45
CA SER A 146 20.69 -22.14 -6.20
C SER A 146 19.66 -22.44 -5.09
N GLU A 147 18.55 -21.70 -5.05
CA GLU A 147 17.42 -21.94 -4.16
C GLU A 147 16.46 -23.03 -4.64
N ARG A 148 16.70 -23.64 -5.82
CA ARG A 148 15.85 -24.66 -6.45
C ARG A 148 14.39 -24.23 -6.67
N LEU A 149 14.13 -22.93 -6.82
CA LEU A 149 12.79 -22.37 -6.96
C LEU A 149 12.09 -22.70 -8.30
N PRO A 150 12.79 -22.73 -9.45
CA PRO A 150 12.20 -23.14 -10.73
C PRO A 150 12.50 -24.62 -11.03
N SER A 151 12.69 -25.46 -10.00
CA SER A 151 12.86 -26.88 -10.26
C SER A 151 11.53 -27.48 -10.73
N PHE A 152 11.50 -27.95 -11.98
CA PHE A 152 10.50 -28.87 -12.52
C PHE A 152 10.63 -30.26 -11.86
N TYR A 153 10.86 -30.32 -10.55
CA TYR A 153 10.83 -31.59 -9.86
C TYR A 153 9.37 -31.89 -9.53
N ASP A 154 8.72 -32.65 -10.41
CA ASP A 154 7.62 -33.53 -10.02
C ASP A 154 8.27 -34.62 -9.16
N PRO A 155 8.09 -34.63 -7.82
CA PRO A 155 8.44 -35.82 -7.06
C PRO A 155 7.53 -36.97 -7.55
N PRO A 156 8.08 -38.19 -7.72
CA PRO A 156 7.28 -39.35 -8.06
C PRO A 156 6.17 -39.63 -7.02
#